data_AF-A0A7S3PUK5-F1
#
_entry.id   AF-A0A7S3PUK5-F1
#
_cell.length_a   1.000
_cell.length_b   1.000
_cell.length_c   1.000
_cell.angle_alpha   90.00
_cell.angle_beta   90.00
_cell.angle_gamma   90.00
#
_symmetry.space_group_name_H-M   'P 1'
#
loop_
_entity.id
_entity.type
_entity.pdbx_description
1 polymer ?
#
loop_
_entity_poly.entity_id
_entity_poly.type
_entity_poly.pdbx_seq_one_letter_code
_entity_poly.pdbx_strand_id
1 'polypeptide(L)'
;MQAQVYTKAASYFHWMVAAPLLGSVASVLQAQNAAKEDKGKWMWRHKSLGVLTGIVVLPRMGYRLVNFGKYQISKLPNEGPIVGALAKAGHLGLYGFMTIMPATGIAMGMYG
;
A
#
# COMPACT_ATOMS: atom_id res chain seq x y z
N MET A 1 1.70 -14.08 -27.24
CA MET A 1 2.60 -13.33 -26.33
C MET A 1 2.19 -13.64 -24.91
N GLN A 2 2.99 -14.37 -24.14
CA GLN A 2 2.66 -14.65 -22.74
C GLN A 2 2.83 -13.36 -21.94
N ALA A 3 1.78 -12.92 -21.24
CA ALA A 3 1.86 -11.79 -20.34
C ALA A 3 2.90 -12.12 -19.26
N GLN A 4 3.95 -11.29 -19.12
CA GLN A 4 4.99 -11.49 -18.13
C GLN A 4 4.38 -11.26 -16.74
N VAL A 5 4.11 -12.35 -16.04
CA VAL A 5 3.46 -12.37 -14.72
C VAL A 5 4.46 -11.88 -13.66
N TYR A 6 3.95 -11.26 -12.59
CA TYR A 6 4.74 -10.91 -11.40
C TYR A 6 5.61 -12.09 -10.95
N THR A 7 6.87 -11.80 -10.59
CA THR A 7 7.68 -12.76 -9.85
C THR A 7 6.96 -13.15 -8.55
N LYS A 8 7.08 -14.40 -8.10
CA LYS A 8 6.44 -14.88 -6.86
C LYS A 8 6.76 -13.95 -5.68
N ALA A 9 8.02 -13.50 -5.57
CA ALA A 9 8.46 -12.53 -4.56
C ALA A 9 7.69 -11.20 -4.64
N ALA A 10 7.56 -10.61 -5.83
CA ALA A 10 6.80 -9.37 -6.00
C ALA A 10 5.31 -9.53 -5.67
N SER A 11 4.74 -10.71 -5.96
CA SER A 11 3.36 -11.06 -5.61
C SER A 11 3.20 -11.18 -4.08
N TYR A 12 4.12 -11.86 -3.39
CA TYR A 12 4.11 -11.91 -1.93
C TYR A 12 4.20 -10.53 -1.30
N PHE A 13 5.15 -9.68 -1.74
CA PHE A 13 5.23 -8.30 -1.26
C PHE A 13 3.97 -7.49 -1.56
N HIS A 14 3.20 -7.83 -2.60
CA HIS A 14 1.96 -7.13 -2.91
C HIS A 14 0.88 -7.47 -1.88
N TRP A 15 0.67 -8.76 -1.64
CA TRP A 15 -0.33 -9.23 -0.69
C TRP A 15 0.05 -8.92 0.77
N MET A 16 1.34 -8.95 1.11
CA MET A 16 1.82 -8.56 2.44
C MET A 16 1.59 -7.07 2.75
N VAL A 17 1.60 -6.18 1.75
CA VAL A 17 1.23 -4.77 1.95
C VAL A 17 -0.28 -4.58 1.90
N ALA A 18 -0.98 -5.32 1.04
CA ALA A 18 -2.42 -5.19 0.86
C ALA A 18 -3.22 -5.50 2.15
N ALA A 19 -2.88 -6.59 2.84
CA ALA A 19 -3.60 -7.00 4.05
C ALA A 19 -3.59 -5.94 5.18
N PRO A 20 -2.43 -5.43 5.64
CA PRO A 20 -2.40 -4.41 6.68
C PRO A 20 -2.93 -3.05 6.20
N LEU A 21 -2.75 -2.70 4.92
CA LEU A 21 -3.32 -1.47 4.36
C LEU A 21 -4.85 -1.50 4.42
N LEU A 22 -5.47 -2.56 3.89
CA LEU A 22 -6.91 -2.73 3.91
C LEU A 22 -7.45 -2.81 5.34
N GLY A 23 -6.74 -3.51 6.23
CA GLY A 23 -7.10 -3.56 7.65
C GLY A 23 -7.03 -2.19 8.33
N SER A 24 -6.04 -1.35 7.99
CA SER A 24 -5.92 0.02 8.50
C SER A 24 -7.07 0.91 8.01
N VAL A 25 -7.44 0.81 6.73
CA VAL A 25 -8.60 1.53 6.15
C VAL A 25 -9.92 1.05 6.77
N ALA A 26 -10.11 -0.27 6.88
CA ALA A 26 -11.30 -0.83 7.50
C ALA A 26 -11.43 -0.39 8.97
N SER A 27 -10.31 -0.33 9.70
CA SER A 27 -10.31 0.09 11.10
C SER A 27 -10.73 1.56 11.27
N VAL A 28 -10.30 2.47 10.38
CA VAL A 28 -10.74 3.88 10.47
C VAL A 28 -12.19 4.06 10.06
N LEU A 29 -12.65 3.35 9.02
CA LEU A 29 -14.06 3.36 8.61
C LEU A 29 -14.96 2.82 9.73
N GLN A 30 -14.51 1.76 10.42
CA GLN A 30 -15.22 1.24 11.59
C GLN A 30 -15.20 2.24 12.75
N ALA A 31 -14.08 2.93 12.99
CA ALA A 31 -13.96 3.95 14.03
C ALA A 31 -14.89 5.16 13.80
N GLN A 32 -15.21 5.47 12.54
CA GLN A 32 -16.15 6.54 12.18
C GLN A 32 -17.61 6.20 12.53
N ASN A 33 -17.96 4.91 12.49
CA ASN A 33 -19.32 4.41 12.74
C ASN A 33 -19.49 3.80 14.15
N ALA A 34 -18.40 3.59 14.89
CA ALA A 34 -18.44 3.02 16.23
C ALA A 34 -18.87 4.04 17.29
N ALA A 35 -19.44 3.53 18.39
CA ALA A 35 -19.69 4.31 19.60
C ALA A 35 -18.37 4.91 20.14
N LYS A 36 -18.47 6.05 20.85
CA LYS A 36 -17.32 6.80 21.38
C LYS A 36 -16.38 5.92 22.22
N GLU A 37 -16.95 4.95 22.92
CA GLU A 37 -16.29 3.99 23.81
C GLU A 37 -15.34 3.05 23.05
N ASP A 38 -15.73 2.60 21.86
CA ASP A 38 -14.97 1.66 21.04
C ASP A 38 -14.08 2.35 20.00
N LYS A 39 -14.31 3.64 19.74
CA LYS A 39 -13.51 4.43 18.79
C LYS A 39 -12.01 4.38 19.09
N GLY A 40 -11.63 4.40 20.37
CA GLY A 40 -10.23 4.29 20.79
C GLY A 40 -9.58 2.98 20.36
N LYS A 41 -10.28 1.85 20.53
CA LYS A 41 -9.77 0.51 20.14
C LYS A 41 -9.53 0.42 18.64
N TRP A 42 -10.47 0.94 17.83
CA TRP A 42 -10.34 0.94 16.38
C TRP A 42 -9.25 1.89 15.88
N MET A 43 -9.09 3.05 16.51
CA MET A 43 -7.99 3.97 16.20
C MET A 43 -6.62 3.40 16.57
N TRP A 44 -6.52 2.63 17.65
CA TRP A 44 -5.28 1.92 17.99
C TRP A 44 -4.93 0.89 16.89
N ARG A 45 -5.90 0.08 16.45
CA ARG A 45 -5.72 -0.87 15.34
C ARG A 45 -5.30 -0.16 14.04
N HIS A 46 -5.94 0.97 13.72
CA HIS A 46 -5.59 1.78 12.55
C HIS A 46 -4.12 2.22 12.58
N LYS A 47 -3.64 2.74 13.73
CA LYS A 47 -2.24 3.15 13.92
C LYS A 47 -1.28 1.95 13.78
N SER A 48 -1.55 0.84 14.47
CA SER A 48 -0.69 -0.35 14.43
C SER A 48 -0.59 -0.94 13.01
N LEU A 49 -1.72 -1.07 12.31
CA LEU A 49 -1.76 -1.58 10.94
C LEU A 49 -1.16 -0.58 9.94
N GLY A 50 -1.30 0.73 10.20
CA GLY A 50 -0.66 1.78 9.41
C GLY A 50 0.86 1.71 9.49
N VAL A 51 1.41 1.58 10.71
CA VAL A 51 2.86 1.40 10.93
C VAL A 51 3.36 0.11 10.29
N LEU A 52 2.63 -1.00 10.46
CA LEU A 52 2.98 -2.27 9.81
C LEU A 52 3.01 -2.13 8.28
N THR A 53 2.03 -1.43 7.70
CA THR A 53 2.01 -1.14 6.25
C THR A 53 3.25 -0.35 5.84
N GLY A 54 3.63 0.68 6.61
CA GLY A 54 4.85 1.46 6.38
C GLY A 54 6.13 0.63 6.44
N ILE A 55 6.24 -0.30 7.40
CA ILE A 55 7.41 -1.19 7.51
C ILE A 55 7.50 -2.14 6.31
N VAL A 56 6.37 -2.71 5.87
CA VAL A 56 6.35 -3.69 4.77
C VAL A 56 6.46 -3.02 3.39
N VAL A 57 6.04 -1.76 3.24
CA VAL A 57 6.17 -1.04 1.97
C VAL A 57 7.63 -0.73 1.64
N LEU A 58 8.50 -0.54 2.63
CA LEU A 58 9.93 -0.27 2.44
C LEU A 58 10.67 -1.40 1.68
N PRO A 59 10.65 -2.67 2.13
CA PRO A 59 11.28 -3.77 1.38
C PRO A 59 10.59 -4.01 0.04
N ARG A 60 9.28 -3.76 -0.09
CA ARG A 60 8.58 -3.81 -1.38
C ARG A 60 9.13 -2.77 -2.36
N MET A 61 9.29 -1.53 -1.93
CA MET A 61 9.85 -0.45 -2.74
C MET A 61 11.31 -0.74 -3.07
N GLY A 62 12.12 -1.19 -2.10
CA GLY A 62 13.49 -1.63 -2.33
C GLY A 62 13.58 -2.74 -3.37
N TYR A 63 12.73 -3.76 -3.26
CA TYR A 63 12.66 -4.84 -4.23
C TYR A 63 12.28 -4.35 -5.63
N ARG A 64 11.35 -3.39 -5.72
CA ARG A 64 10.95 -2.78 -7.00
C ARG A 64 12.07 -1.95 -7.61
N LEU A 65 12.82 -1.18 -6.82
CA LEU A 65 13.94 -0.36 -7.30
C LEU A 65 15.11 -1.23 -7.78
N VAL A 66 15.51 -2.23 -7.01
CA VAL A 66 16.62 -3.14 -7.36
C VAL A 66 16.32 -4.00 -8.59
N ASN A 67 15.05 -4.40 -8.76
CA ASN A 67 14.64 -5.30 -9.85
C ASN A 67 13.85 -4.57 -10.96
N PHE A 68 13.88 -3.24 -10.99
CA PHE A 68 13.08 -2.42 -11.90
C PHE A 68 13.30 -2.80 -13.38
N GLY A 69 14.53 -3.18 -13.74
CA GLY A 69 14.90 -3.62 -15.09
C GLY A 69 14.71 -5.12 -15.38
N LYS A 70 14.46 -5.96 -14.36
CA LYS A 70 14.47 -7.43 -14.50
C LYS A 70 13.09 -8.06 -14.74
N TYR A 71 12.03 -7.39 -14.33
CA TYR A 71 10.66 -7.80 -14.65
C TYR A 71 9.84 -6.60 -15.13
N GLN A 72 9.57 -6.58 -16.43
CA GLN A 72 8.59 -5.70 -17.03
C GLN A 72 7.22 -6.32 -16.75
N ILE A 73 6.31 -5.57 -16.14
CA ILE A 73 4.92 -6.01 -16.07
C ILE A 73 4.38 -5.80 -17.48
N SER A 74 4.08 -6.90 -18.18
CA SER A 74 3.48 -6.79 -19.52
C SER A 74 2.23 -5.92 -19.43
N LYS A 75 2.14 -4.94 -20.33
CA LYS A 75 0.91 -4.20 -20.58
C LYS A 75 -0.22 -5.19 -20.86
N LEU A 76 -1.41 -4.89 -20.39
CA LEU A 76 -2.58 -5.70 -20.74
C LEU A 76 -2.73 -5.75 -22.27
N PRO A 77 -3.17 -6.88 -22.85
CA PRO A 77 -3.48 -6.92 -24.27
C PRO A 77 -4.48 -5.81 -24.60
N ASN A 78 -4.16 -4.96 -25.59
CA ASN A 78 -4.95 -3.77 -25.98
C ASN A 78 -4.99 -2.62 -24.97
N GLU A 79 -4.00 -2.51 -24.07
CA GLU A 79 -3.87 -1.34 -23.20
C GLU A 79 -3.55 -0.08 -24.01
N GLY A 80 -4.56 0.77 -24.20
CA GLY A 80 -4.38 2.09 -24.82
C GLY A 80 -3.41 2.97 -24.01
N PRO A 81 -2.74 3.94 -24.65
CA PRO A 81 -1.69 4.75 -24.01
C PRO A 81 -2.17 5.50 -22.77
N ILE A 82 -3.46 5.89 -22.73
CA ILE A 82 -4.07 6.60 -21.59
C ILE A 82 -4.21 5.68 -20.38
N VAL A 83 -4.70 4.44 -20.57
CA VAL A 83 -4.93 3.48 -19.48
C VAL A 83 -3.61 3.16 -18.79
N GLY A 84 -2.53 2.96 -19.54
CA GLY A 84 -1.21 2.71 -18.97
C GLY A 84 -0.57 3.91 -18.28
N ALA A 85 -0.87 5.14 -18.74
CA ALA A 85 -0.46 6.34 -18.02
C ALA A 85 -1.19 6.47 -16.68
N LEU A 86 -2.51 6.25 -16.66
CA LEU A 86 -3.31 6.27 -15.44
C LEU A 86 -2.92 5.16 -14.46
N ALA A 87 -2.64 3.95 -14.96
CA ALA A 87 -2.16 2.86 -14.13
C ALA A 87 -0.84 3.22 -13.44
N LYS A 88 0.13 3.81 -14.17
CA LYS A 88 1.39 4.27 -13.58
C LYS A 88 1.18 5.39 -12.57
N ALA A 89 0.34 6.38 -12.89
CA ALA A 89 0.01 7.48 -11.99
C ALA A 89 -0.64 6.96 -10.70
N GLY A 90 -1.59 6.02 -10.81
CA GLY A 90 -2.23 5.39 -9.65
C GLY A 90 -1.25 4.62 -8.79
N HIS A 91 -0.35 3.82 -9.38
CA HIS A 91 0.69 3.13 -8.62
C HIS A 91 1.64 4.11 -7.92
N LEU A 92 2.05 5.19 -8.60
CA LEU A 92 2.91 6.21 -8.00
C LEU A 92 2.22 6.93 -6.84
N GLY A 93 0.95 7.30 -7.02
CA GLY A 93 0.12 7.88 -5.98
C GLY A 93 -0.03 6.95 -4.78
N LEU A 94 -0.26 5.65 -5.02
CA LEU A 94 -0.34 4.65 -3.97
C LEU A 94 0.99 4.46 -3.23
N TYR A 95 2.14 4.46 -3.91
CA TYR A 95 3.44 4.44 -3.23
C TYR A 95 3.65 5.67 -2.35
N GLY A 96 3.32 6.86 -2.86
CA GLY A 96 3.36 8.09 -2.08
C GLY A 96 2.45 8.00 -0.85
N PHE A 97 1.19 7.61 -1.05
CA PHE A 97 0.20 7.48 0.02
C PHE A 97 0.64 6.48 1.10
N MET A 98 1.06 5.28 0.71
CA MET A 98 1.49 4.22 1.64
C MET A 98 2.81 4.54 2.36
N THR A 99 3.57 5.55 1.92
CA THR A 99 4.82 5.96 2.58
C THR A 99 4.59 7.18 3.46
N ILE A 100 3.95 8.22 2.90
CA ILE A 100 3.73 9.50 3.58
C ILE A 100 2.72 9.34 4.71
N MET A 101 1.61 8.63 4.50
CA MET A 101 0.56 8.51 5.53
C MET A 101 1.04 7.80 6.80
N PRO A 102 1.76 6.66 6.73
CA PRO A 102 2.33 6.07 7.93
C PRO A 102 3.41 6.95 8.56
N ALA A 103 4.23 7.63 7.76
CA ALA A 103 5.27 8.51 8.28
C ALA A 103 4.69 9.70 9.07
N THR A 104 3.66 10.36 8.53
CA THR A 104 2.95 11.42 9.26
C THR A 104 2.20 10.86 10.47
N GLY A 105 1.63 9.66 10.37
CA GLY A 105 1.00 8.96 11.49
C GLY A 105 1.95 8.68 12.65
N ILE A 106 3.19 8.25 12.35
CA ILE A 106 4.26 8.04 13.33
C ILE A 106 4.66 9.38 13.95
N ALA A 107 4.89 10.42 13.14
CA ALA A 107 5.25 11.74 13.63
C ALA A 107 4.18 12.31 14.57
N MET A 108 2.91 12.24 14.20
CA MET A 108 1.80 12.64 15.08
C MET A 108 1.72 11.81 16.36
N GLY A 109 2.17 10.55 16.34
CA GLY A 109 2.25 9.71 17.53
C GLY A 109 3.42 10.04 18.46
N MET A 110 4.47 10.69 17.96
CA MET A 110 5.63 11.13 18.75
C MET A 110 5.43 12.54 19.34
N TYR A 111 4.71 13.41 18.64
CA TYR A 111 4.56 14.82 18.98
C TYR A 111 3.16 15.23 19.47
N GLY A 112 2.20 14.31 19.55
CA GLY A 112 0.78 14.58 19.86
C GLY A 112 0.21 13.74 20.99
#